data_AF-A0A1X1XUN6-F1
#
_entry.id   AF-A0A1X1XUN6-F1
#
_cell.length_a   1.000
_cell.length_b   1.000
_cell.length_c   1.000
_cell.angle_alpha   90.00
_cell.angle_beta   90.00
_cell.angle_gamma   90.00
#
_symmetry.space_group_name_H-M   'P 1'
#
loop_
_entity.id
_entity.type
_entity.pdbx_description
1 polymer ?
#
loop_
_entity_poly.entity_id
_entity_poly.type
_entity_poly.pdbx_seq_one_letter_code
_entity_poly.pdbx_strand_id
1 'polypeptide(L)'
;MSTTIANPSVYDPGATITGQATAAVTAKRFLAISGDRTAGGNISVAPAAAAGRTCGVAGNDAAVGELVRVVRGGGRVVRVTAAGAIAAGAEVQVGANGMAATKAAGVAVGYAITGAADAADAEISLY
;
A
#
# COMPACT_ATOMS: atom_id res chain seq x y z
N MET A 1 -5.87 44.40 -3.91
CA MET A 1 -6.17 43.06 -4.46
C MET A 1 -5.99 42.06 -3.33
N SER A 2 -6.98 41.20 -3.08
CA SER A 2 -6.83 40.09 -2.12
C SER A 2 -6.12 38.94 -2.83
N THR A 3 -5.08 38.35 -2.22
CA THR A 3 -4.38 37.19 -2.77
C THR A 3 -5.24 35.95 -2.52
N THR A 4 -5.65 35.26 -3.58
CA THR A 4 -6.30 33.96 -3.45
C THR A 4 -5.26 32.92 -3.03
N ILE A 5 -5.32 32.47 -1.79
CA ILE A 5 -4.49 31.36 -1.29
C ILE A 5 -5.20 30.06 -1.68
N ALA A 6 -4.67 29.35 -2.69
CA ALA A 6 -5.18 28.04 -3.07
C ALA A 6 -4.66 26.97 -2.09
N ASN A 7 -5.52 26.04 -1.67
CA ASN A 7 -5.11 24.89 -0.87
C ASN A 7 -4.47 23.82 -1.78
N PRO A 8 -3.17 23.50 -1.62
CA PRO A 8 -2.52 22.47 -2.42
C PRO A 8 -2.76 21.04 -1.88
N SER A 9 -3.24 20.89 -0.64
CA SER A 9 -3.37 19.60 0.04
C SER A 9 -4.69 18.91 -0.30
N VAL A 10 -4.61 17.65 -0.75
CA VAL A 10 -5.79 16.83 -1.13
C VAL A 10 -6.18 15.84 -0.03
N TYR A 11 -5.22 15.24 0.66
CA TYR A 11 -5.44 14.27 1.74
C TYR A 11 -4.50 14.57 2.90
N ASP A 12 -4.97 14.34 4.12
CA ASP A 12 -4.12 14.45 5.30
C ASP A 12 -3.04 13.35 5.32
N PRO A 13 -1.82 13.66 5.79
CA PRO A 13 -0.78 12.65 5.97
C PRO A 13 -1.27 11.51 6.87
N GLY A 14 -1.14 10.27 6.38
CA GLY A 14 -1.57 9.08 7.12
C GLY A 14 -3.08 8.82 7.18
N ALA A 15 -3.89 9.65 6.54
CA ALA A 15 -5.32 9.36 6.38
C ALA A 15 -5.51 8.10 5.56
N THR A 16 -6.44 7.26 6.01
CA THR A 16 -6.93 6.14 5.21
C THR A 16 -7.84 6.69 4.13
N ILE A 17 -7.61 6.30 2.88
CA ILE A 17 -8.36 6.79 1.72
C ILE A 17 -9.12 5.65 1.03
N THR A 18 -10.11 5.99 0.21
CA THR A 18 -10.87 5.02 -0.56
C THR A 18 -10.42 5.03 -2.02
N GLY A 19 -9.93 3.89 -2.49
CA GLY A 19 -9.63 3.65 -3.90
C GLY A 19 -10.69 2.78 -4.57
N GLN A 20 -10.69 2.78 -5.90
CA GLN A 20 -11.45 1.86 -6.72
C GLN A 20 -10.50 0.89 -7.41
N ALA A 21 -10.79 -0.41 -7.30
CA ALA A 21 -9.94 -1.46 -7.83
C ALA A 21 -10.05 -1.56 -9.36
N THR A 22 -8.94 -1.46 -10.08
CA THR A 22 -8.89 -1.68 -11.54
C THR A 22 -8.45 -3.10 -11.91
N ALA A 23 -7.98 -3.87 -10.92
CA ALA A 23 -7.69 -5.29 -10.99
C ALA A 23 -8.18 -5.94 -9.69
N ALA A 24 -8.35 -7.26 -9.64
CA ALA A 24 -8.75 -7.93 -8.42
C ALA A 24 -7.73 -7.68 -7.29
N VAL A 25 -8.19 -7.15 -6.17
CA VAL A 25 -7.39 -6.83 -4.99
C VAL A 25 -7.71 -7.81 -3.87
N THR A 26 -6.66 -8.37 -3.28
CA THR A 26 -6.76 -9.15 -2.04
C THR A 26 -6.38 -8.28 -0.85
N ALA A 27 -7.07 -8.46 0.27
CA ALA A 27 -6.75 -7.80 1.53
C ALA A 27 -5.30 -8.07 1.97
N LYS A 28 -4.72 -7.16 2.76
CA LYS A 28 -3.36 -7.26 3.30
C LYS A 28 -2.26 -7.38 2.23
N ARG A 29 -2.51 -6.82 1.04
CA ARG A 29 -1.51 -6.67 -0.03
C ARG A 29 -1.19 -5.20 -0.26
N PHE A 30 0.03 -4.94 -0.72
CA PHE A 30 0.43 -3.63 -1.20
C PHE A 30 -0.32 -3.27 -2.46
N LEU A 31 -0.75 -2.02 -2.53
CA LEU A 31 -1.43 -1.42 -3.67
C LEU A 31 -0.52 -0.41 -4.35
N ALA A 32 -0.70 -0.24 -5.65
CA ALA A 32 -0.12 0.82 -6.46
C ALA A 32 -1.25 1.60 -7.16
N ILE A 33 -0.96 2.86 -7.52
CA ILE A 33 -1.85 3.63 -8.40
C ILE A 33 -1.77 3.01 -9.80
N SER A 34 -2.91 2.63 -10.35
CA SER A 34 -2.99 1.94 -11.63
C SER A 34 -3.29 2.85 -12.82
N GLY A 35 -3.65 4.10 -12.56
CA GLY A 35 -3.96 5.10 -13.59
C GLY A 35 -4.57 6.36 -12.99
N ASP A 36 -5.18 7.18 -13.84
CA ASP A 36 -5.94 8.37 -13.44
C ASP A 36 -7.10 8.00 -12.52
N ARG A 37 -7.67 9.00 -11.83
CA ARG A 37 -8.89 8.79 -11.03
C ARG A 37 -9.99 8.19 -11.90
N THR A 38 -10.79 7.32 -11.29
CA THR A 38 -11.95 6.76 -11.97
C THR A 38 -12.99 7.83 -12.24
N ALA A 39 -13.96 7.54 -13.11
CA ALA A 39 -15.06 8.46 -13.41
C ALA A 39 -15.86 8.88 -12.16
N GLY A 40 -15.87 8.05 -11.11
CA GLY A 40 -16.48 8.36 -9.81
C GLY A 40 -15.65 9.29 -8.92
N GLY A 41 -14.43 9.67 -9.33
CA GLY A 41 -13.53 10.56 -8.59
C GLY A 41 -12.63 9.86 -7.57
N ASN A 42 -12.75 8.54 -7.41
CA ASN A 42 -11.87 7.74 -6.56
C ASN A 42 -10.51 7.51 -7.22
N ILE A 43 -9.48 7.27 -6.42
CA ILE A 43 -8.17 6.88 -6.95
C ILE A 43 -8.23 5.46 -7.53
N SER A 44 -7.64 5.26 -8.71
CA SER A 44 -7.53 3.94 -9.33
C SER A 44 -6.38 3.16 -8.69
N VAL A 45 -6.66 1.96 -8.17
CA VAL A 45 -5.68 1.12 -7.50
C VAL A 45 -5.67 -0.31 -8.03
N ALA A 46 -4.49 -0.92 -8.03
CA ALA A 46 -4.28 -2.33 -8.35
C ALA A 46 -3.22 -2.93 -7.43
N PRO A 47 -3.09 -4.27 -7.34
CA PRO A 47 -1.99 -4.90 -6.63
C PRO A 47 -0.63 -4.37 -7.13
N ALA A 48 0.25 -4.03 -6.19
CA ALA A 48 1.56 -3.51 -6.53
C ALA A 48 2.42 -4.60 -7.21
N ALA A 49 3.14 -4.20 -8.27
CA ALA A 49 4.12 -5.06 -8.92
C ALA A 49 5.34 -5.30 -8.01
N ALA A 50 5.98 -6.46 -8.15
CA ALA A 50 7.17 -6.79 -7.39
C ALA A 50 8.27 -5.74 -7.59
N ALA A 51 8.98 -5.41 -6.50
CA ALA A 51 9.99 -4.35 -6.43
C ALA A 51 9.48 -2.93 -6.80
N GLY A 52 8.18 -2.75 -7.02
CA GLY A 52 7.56 -1.48 -7.39
C GLY A 52 7.26 -0.56 -6.21
N ARG A 53 6.76 0.64 -6.54
CA ARG A 53 6.28 1.60 -5.54
C ARG A 53 4.89 1.22 -5.03
N THR A 54 4.57 1.66 -3.82
CA THR A 54 3.27 1.43 -3.19
C THR A 54 2.57 2.75 -2.88
N CYS A 55 1.24 2.73 -2.92
CA CYS A 55 0.39 3.84 -2.48
C CYS A 55 -0.24 3.60 -1.11
N GLY A 56 -0.21 2.35 -0.63
CA GLY A 56 -0.72 1.89 0.66
C GLY A 56 -0.94 0.37 0.69
N VAL A 57 -1.68 -0.09 1.69
CA VAL A 57 -2.06 -1.51 1.88
C VAL A 57 -3.57 -1.65 1.82
N ALA A 58 -4.06 -2.70 1.15
CA ALA A 58 -5.47 -3.04 1.04
C ALA A 58 -6.06 -3.48 2.38
N GLY A 59 -7.13 -2.81 2.82
CA GLY A 59 -7.86 -3.14 4.05
C GLY A 59 -8.96 -4.19 3.88
N ASN A 60 -9.38 -4.48 2.66
CA ASN A 60 -10.42 -5.46 2.30
C ASN A 60 -10.16 -6.02 0.90
N ASP A 61 -10.77 -7.17 0.59
CA ASP A 61 -10.82 -7.70 -0.78
C ASP A 61 -11.75 -6.82 -1.63
N ALA A 62 -11.44 -6.69 -2.91
CA ALA A 62 -12.27 -5.95 -3.87
C ALA A 62 -12.10 -6.52 -5.28
N ALA A 63 -13.22 -6.79 -5.95
CA ALA A 63 -13.25 -7.11 -7.37
C ALA A 63 -13.04 -5.85 -8.22
N VAL A 64 -12.84 -6.04 -9.53
CA VAL A 64 -12.70 -4.91 -10.47
C VAL A 64 -13.95 -4.03 -10.41
N GLY A 65 -13.75 -2.72 -10.24
CA GLY A 65 -14.80 -1.73 -10.12
C GLY A 65 -15.31 -1.50 -8.69
N GLU A 66 -14.94 -2.35 -7.73
CA GLU A 66 -15.34 -2.19 -6.33
C GLU A 66 -14.43 -1.23 -5.56
N LEU A 67 -14.90 -0.78 -4.39
CA LEU A 67 -14.15 0.12 -3.52
C LEU A 67 -13.28 -0.66 -2.54
N VAL A 68 -12.05 -0.17 -2.37
CA VAL A 68 -11.09 -0.72 -1.42
C VAL A 68 -10.58 0.36 -0.49
N ARG A 69 -10.46 0.00 0.79
CA ARG A 69 -9.82 0.83 1.80
C ARG A 69 -8.30 0.78 1.64
N VAL A 70 -7.68 1.92 1.37
CA VAL A 70 -6.23 2.06 1.22
C VAL A 70 -5.65 2.66 2.49
N VAL A 71 -4.99 1.82 3.28
CA VAL A 71 -4.31 2.22 4.51
C VAL A 71 -2.90 2.70 4.14
N ARG A 72 -2.61 3.97 4.41
CA ARG A 72 -1.33 4.63 4.07
C ARG A 72 -0.85 5.51 5.21
N GLY A 73 0.40 5.95 5.14
CA GLY A 73 1.01 6.88 6.09
C GLY A 73 2.40 6.43 6.51
N GLY A 74 3.40 7.31 6.36
CA GLY A 74 4.74 7.06 6.87
C GLY A 74 4.72 6.94 8.39
N GLY A 75 5.44 5.95 8.91
CA GLY A 75 5.45 5.55 10.32
C GLY A 75 4.23 4.74 10.76
N ARG A 76 3.25 4.50 9.89
CA ARG A 76 2.08 3.68 10.23
C ARG A 76 2.44 2.21 10.13
N VAL A 77 2.22 1.47 11.22
CA VAL A 77 2.33 0.02 11.24
C VAL A 77 1.08 -0.61 10.62
N VAL A 78 1.27 -1.49 9.65
CA VAL A 78 0.22 -2.20 8.92
C VAL A 78 0.52 -3.68 8.84
N ARG A 79 -0.53 -4.49 8.72
CA ARG A 79 -0.42 -5.94 8.52
C ARG A 79 -0.43 -6.27 7.05
N VAL A 80 0.60 -6.95 6.57
CA VAL A 80 0.75 -7.38 5.17
C VAL A 80 1.13 -8.85 5.15
N THR A 81 0.56 -9.64 4.24
CA THR A 81 0.95 -11.05 4.09
C THR A 81 2.41 -11.15 3.63
N ALA A 82 3.22 -11.94 4.34
CA ALA A 82 4.62 -12.18 4.00
C ALA A 82 4.77 -13.16 2.82
N ALA A 83 5.75 -12.89 1.96
CA ALA A 83 6.28 -13.76 0.93
C ALA A 83 7.67 -14.22 1.36
N GLY A 84 7.71 -15.33 2.07
CA GLY A 84 8.89 -15.85 2.77
C GLY A 84 9.02 -15.34 4.21
N ALA A 85 9.95 -15.93 4.95
CA ALA A 85 10.26 -15.48 6.30
C ALA A 85 10.93 -14.10 6.28
N ILE A 86 10.46 -13.21 7.14
CA ILE A 86 10.99 -11.85 7.32
C ILE A 86 11.51 -11.73 8.76
N ALA A 87 12.74 -11.28 8.92
CA ALA A 87 13.32 -11.02 10.23
C ALA A 87 12.89 -9.65 10.78
N ALA A 88 12.86 -9.50 12.10
CA ALA A 88 12.63 -8.20 12.73
C ALA A 88 13.71 -7.18 12.30
N GLY A 89 13.29 -5.95 11.99
CA GLY A 89 14.17 -4.88 11.51
C GLY A 89 14.59 -5.00 10.04
N ALA A 90 14.23 -6.08 9.34
CA ALA A 90 14.54 -6.21 7.92
C ALA A 90 13.78 -5.16 7.11
N GLU A 91 14.47 -4.52 6.15
CA GLU A 91 13.81 -3.70 5.15
C GLU A 91 12.93 -4.59 4.25
N VAL A 92 11.77 -4.06 3.88
CA VAL A 92 10.76 -4.77 3.09
C VAL A 92 10.57 -4.07 1.76
N GLN A 93 10.41 -4.86 0.71
CA GLN A 93 9.98 -4.45 -0.62
C GLN A 93 8.68 -5.19 -1.00
N VAL A 94 8.03 -4.75 -2.07
CA VAL A 94 6.91 -5.49 -2.64
C VAL A 94 7.39 -6.80 -3.27
N GLY A 95 6.86 -7.92 -2.81
CA GLY A 95 7.08 -9.25 -3.37
C GLY A 95 6.07 -9.60 -4.47
N ALA A 96 6.04 -10.88 -4.84
CA ALA A 96 5.04 -11.39 -5.78
C ALA A 96 3.61 -11.17 -5.24
N ASN A 97 2.66 -10.90 -6.13
CA ASN A 97 1.25 -10.69 -5.79
C ASN A 97 1.01 -9.57 -4.74
N GLY A 98 1.89 -8.57 -4.64
CA GLY A 98 1.75 -7.48 -3.67
C GLY A 98 2.02 -7.88 -2.21
N MET A 99 2.66 -9.02 -1.95
CA MET A 99 3.04 -9.44 -0.59
C MET A 99 4.25 -8.65 -0.07
N ALA A 100 4.53 -8.76 1.23
CA ALA A 100 5.76 -8.24 1.83
C ALA A 100 6.91 -9.23 1.63
N ALA A 101 8.02 -8.80 1.03
CA ALA A 101 9.23 -9.61 0.93
C ALA A 101 10.42 -8.83 1.48
N THR A 102 11.40 -9.54 2.05
CA THR A 102 12.67 -8.93 2.43
C THR A 102 13.29 -8.23 1.22
N LYS A 103 13.79 -7.00 1.44
CA LYS A 103 14.36 -6.17 0.38
C LYS A 103 15.57 -6.84 -0.26
N ALA A 104 15.58 -6.83 -1.58
CA ALA A 104 16.71 -7.19 -2.42
C ALA A 104 17.16 -5.93 -3.17
N ALA A 105 17.03 -5.89 -4.50
CA ALA A 105 17.39 -4.74 -5.33
C ALA A 105 16.23 -3.74 -5.57
N GLY A 106 15.07 -3.96 -4.96
CA GLY A 106 13.86 -3.17 -5.20
C GLY A 106 13.74 -1.89 -4.36
N VAL A 107 12.58 -1.24 -4.48
CA VAL A 107 12.22 -0.08 -3.66
C VAL A 107 11.85 -0.53 -2.25
N ALA A 108 12.46 0.09 -1.24
CA ALA A 108 12.11 -0.11 0.15
C ALA A 108 10.78 0.58 0.44
N VAL A 109 9.80 -0.17 0.95
CA VAL A 109 8.44 0.34 1.26
C VAL A 109 8.19 0.47 2.76
N GLY A 110 9.06 -0.12 3.57
CA GLY A 110 9.00 -0.09 5.02
C GLY A 110 10.02 -1.05 5.64
N TYR A 111 9.90 -1.26 6.96
CA TYR A 111 10.66 -2.27 7.69
C TYR A 111 9.76 -3.08 8.61
N ALA A 112 10.14 -4.33 8.87
CA ALA A 112 9.40 -5.21 9.78
C ALA A 112 9.64 -4.83 11.24
N ILE A 113 8.59 -4.64 12.03
CA ILE A 113 8.74 -4.36 13.47
C ILE A 113 8.94 -5.63 14.30
N THR A 114 8.53 -6.78 13.76
CA THR A 114 8.72 -8.11 14.34
C THR A 114 8.94 -9.14 13.23
N GLY A 115 9.47 -10.31 13.58
CA GLY A 115 9.63 -11.41 12.64
C GLY A 115 8.30 -12.02 12.22
N ALA A 116 8.22 -12.49 10.98
CA ALA A 116 7.05 -13.20 10.44
C ALA A 116 7.49 -14.41 9.62
N ALA A 117 6.74 -15.51 9.74
CA ALA A 117 6.91 -16.68 8.88
C ALA A 117 6.30 -16.44 7.49
N ASP A 118 6.62 -17.33 6.54
CA ASP A 118 6.00 -17.31 5.22
C ASP A 118 4.47 -17.42 5.32
N ALA A 119 3.76 -16.67 4.46
CA ALA A 119 2.30 -16.54 4.43
C ALA A 119 1.63 -16.02 5.72
N ALA A 120 2.39 -15.64 6.75
CA ALA A 120 1.85 -15.03 7.97
C ALA A 120 1.61 -13.51 7.78
N ASP A 121 0.89 -12.92 8.73
CA ASP A 121 0.72 -11.46 8.80
C ASP A 121 2.01 -10.82 9.34
N ALA A 122 2.78 -10.17 8.47
CA ALA A 122 3.92 -9.35 8.86
C ALA A 122 3.47 -7.95 9.26
N GLU A 123 4.00 -7.45 10.38
CA GLU A 123 3.77 -6.09 10.84
C GLU A 123 4.87 -5.17 10.28
N ILE A 124 4.49 -4.31 9.34
CA ILE A 124 5.40 -3.46 8.58
C ILE A 124 5.14 -2.01 8.92
N SER A 125 6.18 -1.29 9.35
CA SER A 125 6.17 0.16 9.47
C SER A 125 6.46 0.76 8.09
N LEU A 126 5.48 1.46 7.51
CA LEU A 126 5.64 2.10 6.20
C LEU A 126 6.58 3.31 6.30
N TYR A 127 7.34 3.57 5.23
CA TYR A 127 8.11 4.81 5.12
C TYR A 127 7.22 6.02 4.78
#